data_AF-Q7MC93-F1
#
_entry.id   AF-Q7MC93-F1
#
_cell.length_a   1.000
_cell.length_b   1.000
_cell.length_c   1.000
_cell.angle_alpha   90.00
_cell.angle_beta   90.00
_cell.angle_gamma   90.00
#
_symmetry.space_group_name_H-M   'P 1'
#
loop_
_entity.id
_entity.type
_entity.pdbx_description
1 polymer ?
#
loop_
_entity_poly.entity_id
_entity_poly.type
_entity_poly.pdbx_seq_one_letter_code
_entity_poly.pdbx_strand_id
1 'polypeptide(L)'
;MTQVHATDDGISVYTAGKNSPVNIIKTVECMPSLLSPLLQGIVDVYDPFSDTPEEPHFSPETEQKISYNSVILYAEEIRDNSGLMSLVENVINEIDNQKPKSKDKFLYAIKQKYNNCRKRLLLDSNIDVSNQDSIHETISKNADRLIHNVLAELFSTVKVTESVPVEIVEAAQGLIVCYGFINCKILEAPNDH
;
A
#
# COMPACT_ATOMS: atom_id res chain seq x y z
N MET A 1 -42.14 -23.70 2.09
CA MET A 1 -40.68 -23.56 2.28
C MET A 1 -40.39 -22.08 2.34
N THR A 2 -39.85 -21.59 3.46
CA THR A 2 -39.60 -20.16 3.65
C THR A 2 -38.16 -19.87 3.24
N GLN A 3 -37.96 -19.09 2.17
CA GLN A 3 -36.63 -18.59 1.78
C GLN A 3 -36.37 -17.27 2.50
N VAL A 4 -35.18 -17.14 3.09
CA VAL A 4 -34.70 -15.90 3.70
C VAL A 4 -33.63 -15.33 2.77
N HIS A 5 -33.82 -14.08 2.35
CA HIS A 5 -32.87 -13.33 1.54
C HIS A 5 -32.37 -12.11 2.33
N ALA A 6 -31.09 -11.80 2.20
CA ALA A 6 -30.53 -10.50 2.57
C ALA A 6 -29.96 -9.81 1.32
N THR A 7 -30.11 -8.49 1.29
CA THR A 7 -29.45 -7.55 0.38
C THR A 7 -28.80 -6.46 1.22
N ASP A 8 -27.67 -5.90 0.76
CA ASP A 8 -26.84 -4.88 1.40
C ASP A 8 -26.43 -5.15 2.85
N ASP A 9 -25.23 -5.69 3.05
CA ASP A 9 -24.56 -5.93 4.35
C ASP A 9 -25.41 -6.66 5.43
N GLY A 10 -26.52 -7.27 5.03
CA GLY A 10 -27.42 -8.01 5.91
C GLY A 10 -26.93 -9.43 6.18
N ILE A 11 -26.89 -9.83 7.45
CA ILE A 11 -26.66 -11.23 7.86
C ILE A 11 -28.02 -11.92 7.99
N SER A 12 -28.32 -12.88 7.11
CA SER A 12 -29.48 -13.76 7.24
C SER A 12 -29.15 -14.97 8.11
N VAL A 13 -29.89 -15.15 9.21
CA VAL A 13 -29.72 -16.31 10.10
C VAL A 13 -31.02 -17.07 10.19
N TYR A 14 -31.02 -18.32 9.72
CA TYR A 14 -32.13 -19.25 9.91
C TYR A 14 -31.74 -20.29 10.96
N THR A 15 -32.56 -20.46 11.99
CA THR A 15 -32.41 -21.55 12.97
C THR A 15 -33.67 -22.38 13.02
N ALA A 16 -33.53 -23.69 12.86
CA ALA A 16 -34.63 -24.66 13.00
C ALA A 16 -34.22 -25.73 14.01
N GLY A 17 -34.56 -25.51 15.29
CA GLY A 17 -34.34 -26.48 16.36
C GLY A 17 -34.28 -25.85 17.75
N LYS A 18 -34.77 -26.57 18.78
CA LYS A 18 -34.64 -26.17 20.19
C LYS A 18 -33.17 -26.33 20.61
N ASN A 19 -32.50 -25.23 20.96
CA ASN A 19 -31.07 -25.08 21.35
C ASN A 19 -30.04 -24.96 20.22
N SER A 20 -30.21 -24.01 19.31
CA SER A 20 -29.15 -23.61 18.36
C SER A 20 -28.59 -22.22 18.70
N PRO A 21 -27.52 -22.09 19.51
CA PRO A 21 -26.87 -20.79 19.69
C PRO A 21 -26.12 -20.43 18.40
N VAL A 22 -26.54 -19.33 17.76
CA VAL A 22 -25.82 -18.78 16.61
C VAL A 22 -24.80 -17.77 17.14
N ASN A 23 -23.52 -18.10 17.04
CA ASN A 23 -22.46 -17.12 17.21
C ASN A 23 -22.31 -16.32 15.91
N ILE A 24 -22.95 -15.16 15.84
CA ILE A 24 -22.67 -14.18 14.80
C ILE A 24 -21.38 -13.48 15.23
N ILE A 25 -20.26 -13.94 14.70
CA ILE A 25 -19.01 -13.17 14.79
C ILE A 25 -19.21 -12.02 13.80
N LYS A 26 -19.64 -10.86 14.30
CA LYS A 26 -19.59 -9.62 13.53
C LYS A 26 -18.11 -9.40 13.26
N THR A 27 -17.67 -9.64 12.02
CA THR A 27 -16.33 -9.26 11.57
C THR A 27 -16.20 -7.80 11.93
N VAL A 28 -15.30 -7.48 12.86
CA VAL A 28 -15.02 -6.11 13.24
C VAL A 28 -14.76 -5.39 11.93
N GLU A 29 -15.65 -4.47 11.57
CA GLU A 29 -15.45 -3.57 10.44
C GLU A 29 -14.07 -2.97 10.65
N CYS A 30 -13.09 -3.44 9.86
CA CYS A 30 -11.77 -2.84 9.87
C CYS A 30 -12.04 -1.36 9.61
N MET A 31 -11.64 -0.50 10.56
CA MET A 31 -11.66 0.94 10.38
C MET A 31 -11.31 1.23 8.92
N PRO A 32 -12.23 1.79 8.11
CA PRO A 32 -12.04 1.85 6.67
C PRO A 32 -10.71 2.53 6.43
N SER A 33 -9.76 1.75 5.92
CA SER A 33 -8.43 2.24 5.66
C SER A 33 -8.60 3.44 4.74
N LEU A 34 -7.93 4.55 5.05
CA LEU A 34 -7.88 5.67 4.11
C LEU A 34 -7.38 5.16 2.75
N LEU A 35 -6.54 4.11 2.72
CA LEU A 35 -6.04 3.51 1.48
C LEU A 35 -7.13 2.87 0.61
N SER A 36 -8.31 2.53 1.14
CA SER A 36 -9.40 1.94 0.36
C SER A 36 -9.94 2.87 -0.74
N PRO A 37 -10.36 4.12 -0.43
CA PRO A 37 -10.76 5.06 -1.49
C PRO A 37 -9.61 5.47 -2.41
N LEU A 38 -8.35 5.47 -1.93
CA LEU A 38 -7.20 5.73 -2.79
C LEU A 38 -6.99 4.59 -3.79
N LEU A 39 -7.03 3.34 -3.32
CA LEU A 39 -6.90 2.16 -4.16
C LEU A 39 -8.03 2.10 -5.19
N GLN A 40 -9.28 2.34 -4.75
CA GLN A 40 -10.43 2.37 -5.66
C GLN A 40 -10.27 3.48 -6.71
N GLY A 41 -9.92 4.71 -6.31
CA GLY A 41 -9.75 5.80 -7.27
C GLY A 41 -8.63 5.57 -8.29
N ILE A 42 -7.54 4.88 -7.89
CA ILE A 42 -6.50 4.49 -8.86
C ILE A 42 -7.03 3.40 -9.78
N VAL A 43 -7.71 2.38 -9.25
CA VAL A 43 -8.30 1.29 -10.04
C VAL A 43 -9.33 1.80 -11.06
N ASP A 44 -10.09 2.84 -10.71
CA ASP A 44 -11.13 3.42 -11.59
C ASP A 44 -10.54 4.22 -12.76
N VAL A 45 -9.33 4.77 -12.59
CA VAL A 45 -8.67 5.66 -13.56
C VAL A 45 -7.56 4.95 -14.34
N TYR A 46 -6.92 3.97 -13.72
CA TYR A 46 -5.78 3.26 -14.30
C TYR A 46 -6.25 2.19 -15.29
N ASP A 47 -5.82 2.33 -16.54
CA ASP A 47 -6.01 1.32 -17.58
C ASP A 47 -4.64 0.81 -18.07
N PRO A 48 -4.23 -0.42 -17.70
CA PRO A 48 -2.93 -0.98 -18.07
C PRO A 48 -2.75 -1.18 -19.59
N PHE A 49 -3.81 -1.05 -20.38
CA PHE A 49 -3.75 -1.17 -21.84
C PHE A 49 -3.64 0.17 -22.58
N SER A 50 -4.01 1.28 -21.94
CA SER A 50 -3.89 2.63 -22.52
C SER A 50 -2.80 3.47 -21.87
N ASP A 51 -2.52 3.24 -20.60
CA ASP A 51 -1.59 4.01 -19.81
C ASP A 51 -0.17 3.46 -19.99
N THR A 52 0.40 3.73 -21.16
CA THR A 52 1.84 3.56 -21.36
C THR A 52 2.58 4.66 -20.59
N PRO A 53 3.61 4.33 -19.78
CA PRO A 53 4.43 5.35 -19.15
C PRO A 53 4.90 6.35 -20.21
N GLU A 54 4.65 7.65 -19.99
CA GLU A 54 5.35 8.68 -20.76
C GLU A 54 6.85 8.39 -20.65
N GLU A 55 7.61 8.56 -21.75
CA GLU A 55 9.04 8.21 -21.83
C GLU A 55 9.72 8.39 -20.48
N PRO A 56 10.43 7.37 -19.97
CA PRO A 56 10.72 7.29 -18.55
C PRO A 56 11.55 8.50 -18.12
N HIS A 57 10.85 9.49 -17.58
CA HIS A 57 11.44 10.67 -17.01
C HIS A 57 11.92 10.24 -15.63
N PHE A 58 13.01 9.49 -15.62
CA PHE A 58 13.68 9.07 -14.40
C PHE A 58 14.08 10.33 -13.65
N SER A 59 13.42 10.60 -12.52
CA SER A 59 13.93 11.65 -11.66
C SER A 59 15.28 11.19 -11.12
N PRO A 60 16.35 12.00 -11.24
CA PRO A 60 17.68 11.61 -10.78
C PRO A 60 17.69 11.25 -9.28
N GLU A 61 16.75 11.81 -8.52
CA GLU A 61 16.54 11.51 -7.10
C GLU A 61 16.05 10.06 -6.86
N THR A 62 15.17 9.54 -7.73
CA THR A 62 14.66 8.16 -7.63
C THR A 62 15.77 7.15 -7.89
N GLU A 63 16.59 7.36 -8.94
CA GLU A 63 17.74 6.49 -9.24
C GLU A 63 18.80 6.53 -8.15
N GLN A 64 19.09 7.72 -7.60
CA GLN A 64 19.99 7.85 -6.46
C GLN A 64 19.48 7.05 -5.26
N LYS A 65 18.17 7.08 -4.99
CA LYS A 65 17.58 6.34 -3.88
C LYS A 65 17.58 4.82 -4.10
N ILE A 66 17.33 4.37 -5.33
CA ILE A 66 17.42 2.94 -5.73
C ILE A 66 18.83 2.45 -5.48
N SER A 67 19.84 3.19 -5.95
CA SER A 67 21.26 2.85 -5.78
C SER A 67 21.68 2.88 -4.31
N TYR A 68 21.30 3.93 -3.58
CA TYR A 68 21.62 4.10 -2.16
C TYR A 68 21.08 2.96 -1.30
N ASN A 69 19.85 2.52 -1.54
CA ASN A 69 19.24 1.41 -0.80
C ASN A 69 19.49 0.04 -1.44
N SER A 70 20.29 -0.06 -2.51
CA SER A 70 20.55 -1.33 -3.21
C SER A 70 19.28 -2.10 -3.60
N VAL A 71 18.26 -1.41 -4.09
CA VAL A 71 17.01 -2.04 -4.57
C VAL A 71 17.29 -2.74 -5.91
N ILE A 72 16.95 -4.03 -6.03
CA ILE A 72 17.24 -4.81 -7.25
C ILE A 72 15.94 -5.28 -7.91
N LEU A 73 15.10 -6.01 -7.17
CA LEU A 73 13.91 -6.66 -7.72
C LEU A 73 12.84 -5.65 -8.11
N TYR A 74 12.55 -4.70 -7.22
CA TYR A 74 11.52 -3.68 -7.44
C TYR A 74 12.04 -2.47 -8.23
N ALA A 75 13.30 -2.46 -8.65
CA ALA A 75 13.89 -1.29 -9.31
C ALA A 75 13.25 -0.99 -10.67
N GLU A 76 12.97 -2.03 -11.47
CA GLU A 76 12.28 -1.91 -12.76
C GLU A 76 10.83 -1.47 -12.59
N GLU A 77 10.10 -2.08 -11.63
CA GLU A 77 8.73 -1.68 -11.33
C GLU A 77 8.63 -0.22 -10.85
N ILE A 78 9.55 0.23 -9.99
CA ILE A 78 9.59 1.63 -9.53
C ILE A 78 9.83 2.59 -10.70
N ARG A 79 10.68 2.19 -11.64
CA ARG A 79 10.99 2.95 -12.85
C ARG A 79 9.78 3.08 -13.76
N ASP A 80 9.12 1.97 -14.07
CA ASP A 80 7.95 1.95 -14.95
C ASP A 80 6.78 2.72 -14.33
N ASN A 81 6.56 2.53 -13.03
CA ASN A 81 5.50 3.22 -12.30
C ASN A 81 5.78 4.72 -12.13
N SER A 82 7.04 5.17 -12.21
CA SER A 82 7.38 6.59 -12.07
C SER A 82 6.72 7.47 -13.14
N GLY A 83 6.51 6.94 -14.35
CA GLY A 83 5.80 7.63 -15.43
C GLY A 83 4.31 7.82 -15.18
N LEU A 84 3.74 7.09 -14.21
CA LEU A 84 2.31 7.13 -13.84
C LEU A 84 2.05 7.94 -12.56
N MET A 85 3.06 8.64 -12.03
CA MET A 85 2.92 9.39 -10.79
C MET A 85 1.94 10.56 -10.90
N SER A 86 1.81 11.18 -12.08
CA SER A 86 0.82 12.24 -12.33
C SER A 86 -0.61 11.74 -12.14
N LEU A 87 -0.92 10.51 -12.58
CA LEU A 87 -2.21 9.86 -12.38
C LEU A 87 -2.49 9.67 -10.89
N VAL A 88 -1.53 9.10 -10.15
CA VAL A 88 -1.66 8.88 -8.71
C VAL A 88 -1.84 10.21 -7.95
N GLU A 89 -1.10 11.26 -8.34
CA GLU A 89 -1.24 12.59 -7.75
C GLU A 89 -2.62 13.21 -8.01
N ASN A 90 -3.17 13.05 -9.22
CA ASN A 90 -4.50 13.54 -9.54
C ASN A 90 -5.57 12.89 -8.66
N VAL A 91 -5.54 11.57 -8.52
CA VAL A 91 -6.48 10.84 -7.63
C VAL A 91 -6.33 11.30 -6.18
N ILE A 92 -5.10 11.45 -5.68
CA ILE A 92 -4.85 11.96 -4.32
C ILE A 92 -5.40 13.37 -4.14
N ASN A 93 -5.20 14.26 -5.13
CA ASN A 93 -5.67 15.64 -5.09
C ASN A 93 -7.20 15.71 -5.10
N GLU A 94 -7.87 14.86 -5.88
CA GLU A 94 -9.33 14.75 -5.87
C GLU A 94 -9.86 14.32 -4.50
N ILE A 95 -9.24 13.31 -3.89
CA ILE A 95 -9.61 12.86 -2.55
C ILE A 95 -9.32 13.95 -1.51
N ASP A 96 -8.20 14.67 -1.62
CA ASP A 96 -7.85 15.77 -0.71
C ASP A 96 -8.81 16.96 -0.83
N ASN A 97 -9.27 17.27 -2.04
CA ASN A 97 -10.29 18.29 -2.29
C ASN A 97 -11.63 17.93 -1.64
N GLN A 98 -12.02 16.65 -1.67
CA GLN A 98 -13.24 16.17 -0.99
C GLN A 98 -13.06 16.09 0.53
N LYS A 99 -11.86 15.67 0.98
CA LYS A 99 -11.51 15.46 2.38
C LYS A 99 -10.14 16.07 2.65
N PRO A 100 -10.09 17.33 3.12
CA PRO A 100 -8.83 18.01 3.37
C PRO A 100 -7.87 17.21 4.27
N LYS A 101 -6.58 17.27 3.96
CA LYS A 101 -5.48 16.56 4.65
C LYS A 101 -5.51 15.04 4.47
N SER A 102 -6.19 14.52 3.47
CA SER A 102 -6.13 13.10 3.14
C SER A 102 -4.75 12.72 2.61
N LYS A 103 -4.12 13.57 1.80
CA LYS A 103 -2.75 13.37 1.30
C LYS A 103 -1.74 13.13 2.43
N ASP A 104 -1.72 14.03 3.42
CA ASP A 104 -0.81 13.92 4.56
C ASP A 104 -1.06 12.65 5.38
N LYS A 105 -2.34 12.28 5.55
CA LYS A 105 -2.72 11.05 6.26
C LYS A 105 -2.29 9.80 5.49
N PHE A 106 -2.36 9.79 4.15
CA PHE A 106 -1.86 8.69 3.33
C PHE A 106 -0.36 8.51 3.50
N LEU A 107 0.40 9.59 3.32
CA LEU A 107 1.85 9.57 3.45
C LEU A 107 2.27 9.18 4.87
N TYR A 108 1.53 9.63 5.89
CA TYR A 108 1.75 9.21 7.27
C TYR A 108 1.50 7.71 7.46
N ALA A 109 0.39 7.17 6.94
CA ALA A 109 0.06 5.75 7.04
C ALA A 109 1.14 4.87 6.38
N ILE A 110 1.58 5.24 5.18
CA ILE A 110 2.67 4.55 4.46
C ILE A 110 3.96 4.58 5.29
N LYS A 111 4.34 5.75 5.83
CA LYS A 111 5.54 5.87 6.67
C LYS A 111 5.44 5.02 7.94
N GLN A 112 4.27 4.94 8.58
CA GLN A 112 4.09 4.10 9.77
C GLN A 112 4.25 2.62 9.46
N LYS A 113 3.70 2.14 8.32
CA LYS A 113 3.88 0.75 7.88
C LYS A 113 5.35 0.43 7.59
N TYR A 114 6.04 1.31 6.87
CA TYR A 114 7.49 1.20 6.67
C TYR A 114 8.24 1.15 7.99
N ASN A 115 7.96 2.07 8.93
CA ASN A 115 8.64 2.11 10.23
C ASN A 115 8.42 0.82 11.03
N ASN A 116 7.24 0.21 10.97
CA ASN A 116 6.97 -1.07 11.63
C ASN A 116 7.76 -2.22 10.99
N CYS A 117 7.78 -2.30 9.65
CA CYS A 117 8.58 -3.27 8.91
C CYS A 117 10.07 -3.11 9.22
N ARG A 118 10.58 -1.87 9.21
CA ARG A 118 11.96 -1.51 9.56
C ARG A 118 12.31 -1.91 10.98
N LYS A 119 11.48 -1.58 11.97
CA LYS A 119 11.71 -1.96 13.38
C LYS A 119 11.79 -3.46 13.56
N ARG A 120 10.88 -4.20 12.91
CA ARG A 120 10.87 -5.67 12.93
C ARG A 120 12.14 -6.25 12.31
N LEU A 121 12.56 -5.74 11.16
CA LEU A 121 13.83 -6.14 10.55
C LEU A 121 15.03 -5.90 11.48
N LEU A 122 15.15 -4.71 12.05
CA LEU A 122 16.26 -4.36 12.94
C LEU A 122 16.27 -5.21 14.22
N LEU A 123 15.08 -5.54 14.74
CA LEU A 123 14.93 -6.45 15.87
C LEU A 123 15.38 -7.88 15.51
N ASP A 124 14.90 -8.42 14.39
CA ASP A 124 15.25 -9.77 13.92
C ASP A 124 16.76 -9.90 13.61
N SER A 125 17.38 -8.82 13.13
CA SER A 125 18.81 -8.75 12.82
C SER A 125 19.70 -8.37 14.01
N ASN A 126 19.13 -8.14 15.20
CA ASN A 126 19.86 -7.74 16.42
C ASN A 126 20.82 -6.55 16.21
N ILE A 127 20.38 -5.53 15.46
CA ILE A 127 21.20 -4.36 15.14
C ILE A 127 21.24 -3.38 16.31
N ASP A 128 22.43 -2.84 16.60
CA ASP A 128 22.57 -1.71 17.51
C ASP A 128 21.99 -0.45 16.88
N VAL A 129 20.91 0.06 17.48
CA VAL A 129 20.20 1.26 17.02
C VAL A 129 21.02 2.55 17.15
N SER A 130 22.16 2.49 17.84
CA SER A 130 23.10 3.62 17.98
C SER A 130 24.02 3.75 16.77
N ASN A 131 24.19 2.68 15.98
CA ASN A 131 25.07 2.64 14.83
C ASN A 131 24.29 2.85 13.53
N GLN A 132 24.27 4.08 13.02
CA GLN A 132 23.52 4.44 11.80
C GLN A 132 24.03 3.71 10.56
N ASP A 133 25.33 3.44 10.45
CA ASP A 133 25.91 2.73 9.31
C ASP A 133 25.42 1.27 9.27
N SER A 134 25.37 0.61 10.44
CA SER A 134 24.89 -0.76 10.55
C SER A 134 23.38 -0.89 10.27
N ILE A 135 22.60 0.14 10.66
CA ILE A 135 21.18 0.23 10.32
C ILE A 135 21.01 0.36 8.80
N HIS A 136 21.73 1.30 8.18
CA HIS A 136 21.65 1.53 6.74
C HIS A 136 22.06 0.28 5.96
N GLU A 137 23.20 -0.35 6.29
CA GLU A 137 23.66 -1.57 5.63
C GLU A 137 22.63 -2.71 5.73
N THR A 138 21.97 -2.85 6.88
CA THR A 138 20.93 -3.86 7.08
C THR A 138 19.69 -3.59 6.24
N ILE A 139 19.28 -2.32 6.17
CA ILE A 139 18.14 -1.88 5.34
C ILE A 139 18.44 -2.12 3.87
N SER A 140 19.61 -1.68 3.38
CA SER A 140 20.00 -1.82 1.98
C SER A 140 20.09 -3.28 1.55
N LYS A 141 20.64 -4.16 2.39
CA LYS A 141 20.67 -5.62 2.13
C LYS A 141 19.29 -6.28 2.09
N ASN A 142 18.26 -5.64 2.65
CA ASN A 142 16.90 -6.17 2.74
C ASN A 142 15.87 -5.25 2.07
N ALA A 143 16.29 -4.35 1.18
CA ALA A 143 15.44 -3.30 0.66
C ALA A 143 14.22 -3.86 -0.10
N ASP A 144 14.43 -4.84 -0.98
CA ASP A 144 13.34 -5.51 -1.70
C ASP A 144 12.36 -6.21 -0.75
N ARG A 145 12.88 -6.89 0.29
CA ARG A 145 12.06 -7.54 1.32
C ARG A 145 11.27 -6.52 2.12
N LEU A 146 11.83 -5.34 2.40
CA LEU A 146 11.11 -4.26 3.08
C LEU A 146 9.98 -3.71 2.20
N ILE A 147 10.23 -3.47 0.91
CA ILE A 147 9.20 -3.03 -0.05
C ILE A 147 8.05 -4.05 -0.09
N HIS A 148 8.37 -5.33 -0.25
CA HIS A 148 7.38 -6.42 -0.26
C HIS A 148 6.54 -6.47 1.03
N ASN A 149 7.19 -6.38 2.20
CA ASN A 149 6.50 -6.39 3.48
C ASN A 149 5.60 -5.17 3.68
N VAL A 150 6.03 -4.00 3.20
CA VAL A 150 5.24 -2.77 3.25
C VAL A 150 3.99 -2.90 2.38
N LEU A 151 4.13 -3.45 1.15
CA LEU A 151 3.01 -3.74 0.27
C LEU A 151 2.01 -4.68 0.96
N ALA A 152 2.48 -5.81 1.47
CA ALA A 152 1.63 -6.78 2.16
C ALA A 152 0.93 -6.16 3.40
N GLU A 153 1.64 -5.40 4.22
CA GLU A 153 1.06 -4.77 5.41
C GLU A 153 0.09 -3.63 5.12
N LEU A 154 0.34 -2.84 4.06
CA LEU A 154 -0.54 -1.76 3.64
C LEU A 154 -1.89 -2.29 3.19
N PHE A 155 -1.89 -3.38 2.42
CA PHE A 155 -3.11 -3.90 1.79
C PHE A 155 -3.73 -5.10 2.51
N SER A 156 -3.10 -5.62 3.58
CA SER A 156 -3.65 -6.71 4.42
C SER A 156 -5.07 -6.47 4.97
N THR A 157 -5.50 -5.21 5.04
CA THR A 157 -6.82 -4.81 5.58
C THR A 157 -7.65 -4.00 4.58
N VAL A 158 -7.11 -3.78 3.38
CA VAL A 158 -7.79 -3.01 2.33
C VAL A 158 -8.66 -3.96 1.53
N LYS A 159 -9.89 -3.52 1.25
CA LYS A 159 -10.82 -4.23 0.39
C LYS A 159 -11.27 -3.28 -0.71
N VAL A 160 -11.18 -3.75 -1.94
CA VAL A 160 -11.83 -3.12 -3.10
C VAL A 160 -13.32 -3.49 -3.00
N THR A 161 -14.20 -2.50 -3.13
CA THR A 161 -15.64 -2.69 -2.96
C THR A 161 -16.29 -3.31 -4.20
N GLU A 162 -15.60 -3.22 -5.34
CA GLU A 162 -16.07 -3.68 -6.63
C GLU A 162 -15.36 -4.96 -7.09
N SER A 163 -16.02 -5.73 -7.95
CA SER A 163 -15.48 -6.94 -8.56
C SER A 163 -14.51 -6.57 -9.70
N VAL A 164 -13.30 -6.16 -9.32
CA VAL A 164 -12.21 -5.80 -10.24
C VAL A 164 -11.26 -6.99 -10.42
N PRO A 165 -10.69 -7.21 -11.62
CA PRO A 165 -9.61 -8.18 -11.82
C PRO A 165 -8.46 -7.99 -10.82
N VAL A 166 -7.93 -9.10 -10.30
CA VAL A 166 -6.88 -9.08 -9.26
C VAL A 166 -5.62 -8.39 -9.76
N GLU A 167 -5.31 -8.54 -11.05
CA GLU A 167 -4.12 -7.97 -11.69
C GLU A 167 -4.15 -6.44 -11.68
N ILE A 168 -5.32 -5.82 -11.87
CA ILE A 168 -5.48 -4.36 -11.83
C ILE A 168 -5.32 -3.86 -10.40
N VAL A 169 -5.85 -4.61 -9.44
CA VAL A 169 -5.69 -4.28 -8.02
C VAL A 169 -4.23 -4.37 -7.60
N GLU A 170 -3.51 -5.42 -7.99
CA GLU A 170 -2.08 -5.60 -7.71
C GLU A 170 -1.23 -4.49 -8.35
N ALA A 171 -1.53 -4.12 -9.60
CA ALA A 171 -0.85 -3.00 -10.27
C ALA A 171 -1.08 -1.67 -9.53
N ALA A 172 -2.32 -1.37 -9.14
CA ALA A 172 -2.64 -0.18 -8.36
C ALA A 172 -1.96 -0.15 -6.98
N GLN A 173 -1.82 -1.31 -6.32
CA GLN A 173 -1.05 -1.44 -5.08
C GLN A 173 0.43 -1.10 -5.30
N GLY A 174 1.02 -1.57 -6.41
CA GLY A 174 2.38 -1.23 -6.83
C GLY A 174 2.56 0.27 -7.02
N LEU A 175 1.62 0.94 -7.69
CA LEU A 175 1.63 2.40 -7.90
C LEU A 175 1.64 3.18 -6.57
N ILE A 176 0.83 2.77 -5.59
CA ILE A 176 0.79 3.43 -4.27
C ILE A 176 2.11 3.25 -3.52
N VAL A 177 2.73 2.06 -3.59
CA VAL A 177 4.03 1.80 -2.97
C VAL A 177 5.13 2.61 -3.64
N CYS A 178 5.13 2.69 -4.98
CA CYS A 178 6.06 3.53 -5.74
C CYS A 178 5.90 5.01 -5.37
N TYR A 179 4.67 5.50 -5.24
CA TYR A 179 4.39 6.85 -4.76
C TYR A 179 4.97 7.09 -3.37
N GLY A 180 4.82 6.12 -2.45
CA GLY A 180 5.42 6.15 -1.13
C GLY A 180 6.96 6.14 -1.14
N PHE A 181 7.56 5.41 -2.08
CA PHE A 181 9.02 5.40 -2.28
C PHE A 181 9.53 6.75 -2.77
N ILE A 182 8.91 7.33 -3.80
CA ILE A 182 9.30 8.63 -4.37
C ILE A 182 9.12 9.76 -3.35
N ASN A 183 8.04 9.75 -2.56
CA ASN A 183 7.79 10.75 -1.51
C ASN A 183 8.58 10.53 -0.19
N CYS A 184 9.67 9.75 -0.24
CA CYS A 184 10.55 9.45 0.89
C CYS A 184 9.84 8.84 2.12
N LYS A 185 8.77 8.07 1.90
CA LYS A 185 8.05 7.38 2.98
C LYS A 185 8.47 5.93 3.15
N ILE A 186 9.03 5.32 2.10
CA ILE A 186 9.57 3.95 2.09
C ILE A 186 11.06 4.02 1.78
N LEU A 187 11.89 3.32 2.56
CA LEU A 187 13.37 3.33 2.50
C LEU A 187 14.01 4.68 2.83
N GLU A 188 15.31 4.66 3.15
CA GLU A 188 16.05 5.85 3.61
C GLU A 188 16.36 6.78 2.43
N ALA A 189 16.38 8.09 2.70
CA ALA A 189 16.72 9.09 1.69
C ALA A 189 18.25 9.29 1.67
N PRO A 190 18.89 9.45 0.48
CA PRO A 190 20.32 9.70 0.40
C PRO A 190 20.79 10.96 1.13
N ASN A 191 19.89 11.93 1.36
CA ASN A 191 20.18 13.22 1.99
C ASN A 191 20.01 13.23 3.53
N ASP A 192 19.54 12.13 4.14
CA ASP A 192 19.29 12.04 5.59
C ASP A 192 20.51 11.52 6.40
N HIS A 193 21.66 11.33 5.74
CA HIS A 193 22.88 10.77 6.31
C HIS A 193 24.11 11.68 6.16
#